data_AF-A0A395IGX0-F1
#
_entry.id   AF-A0A395IGX0-F1
#
_cell.length_a   1.000
_cell.length_b   1.000
_cell.length_c   1.000
_cell.angle_alpha   90.00
_cell.angle_beta   90.00
_cell.angle_gamma   90.00
#
_symmetry.space_group_name_H-M   'P 1'
#
loop_
_entity.id
_entity.type
_entity.pdbx_description
1 polymer ?
#
loop_
_entity_poly.entity_id
_entity_poly.type
_entity_poly.pdbx_seq_one_letter_code
_entity_poly.pdbx_strand_id
1 'polypeptide(L)'
;MDWWDDAKVSLNPISSSPSSSSSSPPPITATLTCLPSQHTSGRSAFDKGRTLWCSWSVSSGGKSVWFGGDTGYRAVPSLAKGVDDYGDAYAHLPVCPAFREIGELRGPFDLGLIPIGAYEPRAIFSPMHANPFDSVNIFLDTHCKRAMGIHWGTWVLTSEAVMEPPRLLRRALASKGLPETGVFDVCDIGESREF
;
A
#
# COMPACT_ATOMS: atom_id res chain seq x y z
N MET A 1 9.68 -10.30 -13.58
CA MET A 1 9.45 -8.86 -13.70
C MET A 1 10.30 -8.21 -12.64
N ASP A 2 11.06 -7.21 -13.04
CA ASP A 2 11.75 -6.30 -12.15
C ASP A 2 10.84 -5.10 -11.82
N TRP A 3 11.29 -4.18 -10.98
CA TRP A 3 10.59 -2.92 -10.80
C TRP A 3 10.50 -2.14 -12.12
N TRP A 4 9.37 -1.49 -12.31
CA TRP A 4 8.96 -0.72 -13.48
C TRP A 4 8.61 -1.54 -14.74
N ASP A 5 8.71 -2.87 -14.68
CA ASP A 5 8.22 -3.76 -15.75
C ASP A 5 6.69 -3.77 -15.81
N ASP A 6 6.18 -3.71 -17.04
CA ASP A 6 4.76 -3.84 -17.36
C ASP A 6 4.45 -5.24 -17.94
N ALA A 7 3.33 -5.81 -17.51
CA ALA A 7 2.70 -6.97 -18.12
C ALA A 7 1.29 -6.60 -18.59
N LYS A 8 1.02 -6.80 -19.89
CA LYS A 8 -0.31 -6.64 -20.46
C LYS A 8 -1.04 -7.98 -20.45
N VAL A 9 -2.23 -7.99 -19.87
CA VAL A 9 -3.10 -9.16 -19.79
C VAL A 9 -4.39 -8.87 -20.54
N SER A 10 -4.89 -9.87 -21.25
CA SER A 10 -6.19 -9.83 -21.94
C SER A 10 -6.96 -11.09 -21.59
N LEU A 11 -8.19 -10.92 -21.10
CA LEU A 11 -9.10 -12.00 -20.74
C LEU A 11 -10.29 -11.98 -21.68
N ASN A 12 -10.52 -13.10 -22.36
CA ASN A 12 -11.70 -13.29 -23.19
C ASN A 12 -12.83 -13.82 -22.32
N PRO A 13 -13.97 -13.11 -22.22
CA PRO A 13 -15.12 -13.61 -21.46
C PRO A 13 -15.60 -14.93 -22.06
N ILE A 14 -15.69 -15.97 -21.24
CA ILE A 14 -16.31 -17.24 -21.65
C ILE A 14 -17.82 -17.04 -21.63
N SER A 15 -18.49 -17.17 -22.78
CA SER A 15 -19.96 -17.17 -22.81
C SER A 15 -20.46 -18.41 -22.08
N SER A 16 -21.18 -18.22 -20.97
CA SER A 16 -21.78 -19.31 -20.19
C SER A 16 -23.10 -19.82 -20.79
N SER A 17 -23.51 -19.34 -21.97
CA SER A 17 -24.80 -19.70 -22.59
C SER A 17 -24.66 -19.97 -24.09
N PRO A 18 -25.28 -21.03 -24.64
CA PRO A 18 -25.47 -21.22 -26.07
C PRO A 18 -26.66 -20.36 -26.54
N SER A 19 -26.56 -19.03 -26.41
CA SER A 19 -27.55 -18.12 -26.96
C SER A 19 -27.11 -17.65 -28.36
N SER A 20 -28.00 -17.84 -29.33
CA SER A 20 -27.87 -17.61 -30.77
C SER A 20 -27.72 -16.14 -31.20
N SER A 21 -27.19 -15.27 -30.34
CA SER A 21 -26.90 -13.86 -30.67
C SER A 21 -25.40 -13.64 -30.84
N SER A 22 -25.01 -13.36 -32.08
CA SER A 22 -23.64 -13.20 -32.56
C SER A 22 -22.99 -11.89 -32.09
N SER A 23 -22.30 -11.93 -30.96
CA SER A 23 -21.00 -11.25 -30.75
C SER A 23 -20.48 -11.60 -29.36
N SER A 24 -19.32 -12.23 -29.27
CA SER A 24 -18.59 -12.35 -28.00
C SER A 24 -18.31 -10.95 -27.46
N PRO A 25 -18.42 -10.70 -26.14
CA PRO A 25 -18.06 -9.40 -25.58
C PRO A 25 -16.57 -9.11 -25.86
N PRO A 26 -16.19 -7.83 -25.96
CA PRO A 26 -14.79 -7.47 -26.17
C PRO A 26 -13.92 -8.00 -25.03
N PRO A 27 -12.63 -8.31 -25.31
CA PRO A 27 -11.71 -8.76 -24.27
C PRO A 27 -11.53 -7.71 -23.17
N ILE A 28 -11.45 -8.16 -21.92
CA ILE A 28 -11.08 -7.30 -20.79
C ILE A 28 -9.55 -7.21 -20.79
N THR A 29 -9.02 -6.00 -20.92
CA THR A 29 -7.57 -5.76 -20.91
C THR A 29 -7.14 -5.07 -19.63
N ALA A 30 -5.98 -5.46 -19.11
CA ALA A 30 -5.34 -4.83 -17.96
C ALA A 30 -3.84 -4.68 -18.19
N THR A 31 -3.26 -3.61 -17.65
CA THR A 31 -1.81 -3.45 -17.49
C THR A 31 -1.47 -3.60 -16.03
N LEU A 32 -0.64 -4.59 -15.72
CA LEU A 32 -0.07 -4.80 -14.40
C LEU A 32 1.36 -4.27 -14.43
N THR A 33 1.73 -3.40 -13.50
CA THR A 33 3.08 -2.89 -13.37
C THR A 33 3.66 -3.33 -12.03
N CYS A 34 4.83 -3.95 -12.06
CA CYS A 34 5.62 -4.23 -10.86
C CYS A 34 6.29 -2.92 -10.42
N LEU A 35 6.05 -2.47 -9.21
CA LEU A 35 6.52 -1.18 -8.71
C LEU A 35 7.40 -1.37 -7.46
N PRO A 36 8.29 -0.41 -7.15
CA PRO A 36 9.10 -0.49 -5.95
C PRO A 36 8.31 -0.60 -4.65
N SER A 37 8.94 -1.19 -3.64
CA SER A 37 8.51 -1.20 -2.24
C SER A 37 9.75 -1.22 -1.34
N GLN A 38 9.67 -0.63 -0.15
CA GLN A 38 10.73 -0.71 0.87
C GLN A 38 10.48 -1.91 1.80
N HIS A 39 10.96 -3.10 1.43
CA HIS A 39 10.77 -4.32 2.23
C HIS A 39 11.94 -5.32 2.09
N THR A 40 11.74 -6.56 2.52
CA THR A 40 12.70 -7.67 2.39
C THR A 40 11.98 -8.96 2.00
N SER A 41 12.71 -10.00 1.63
CA SER A 41 12.19 -11.35 1.42
C SER A 41 13.00 -12.40 2.18
N GLY A 42 12.38 -13.55 2.44
CA GLY A 42 13.02 -14.74 3.02
C GLY A 42 12.00 -15.81 3.37
N ARG A 43 12.32 -17.08 3.13
CA ARG A 43 11.49 -18.25 3.47
C ARG A 43 12.25 -19.33 4.23
N SER A 44 13.58 -19.29 4.20
CA SER A 44 14.48 -20.23 4.87
C SER A 44 15.68 -19.48 5.48
N ALA A 45 16.51 -20.19 6.25
CA ALA A 45 17.59 -19.54 7.01
C ALA A 45 18.64 -18.79 6.17
N PHE A 46 18.77 -19.09 4.87
CA PHE A 46 19.86 -18.59 4.03
C PHE A 46 19.39 -18.02 2.68
N ASP A 47 18.11 -17.67 2.55
CA ASP A 47 17.53 -17.13 1.31
C ASP A 47 17.06 -15.67 1.40
N LYS A 48 17.46 -14.96 2.47
CA LYS A 48 17.11 -13.55 2.64
C LYS A 48 17.51 -12.75 1.39
N GLY A 49 16.55 -12.02 0.82
CA GLY A 49 16.75 -11.15 -0.33
C GLY A 49 16.93 -11.87 -1.68
N ARG A 50 16.71 -13.19 -1.76
CA ARG A 50 16.84 -13.92 -3.04
C ARG A 50 15.66 -13.75 -3.98
N THR A 51 14.51 -13.30 -3.49
CA THR A 51 13.35 -12.95 -4.32
C THR A 51 13.03 -11.47 -4.17
N LEU A 52 12.67 -10.82 -5.28
CA LEU A 52 12.27 -9.42 -5.27
C LEU A 52 10.97 -9.23 -4.46
N TRP A 53 10.90 -8.14 -3.71
CA TRP A 53 9.66 -7.60 -3.13
C TRP A 53 9.20 -6.41 -3.98
N CYS A 54 7.89 -6.18 -4.07
CA CYS A 54 7.34 -5.12 -4.91
C CYS A 54 5.97 -4.70 -4.41
N SER A 55 5.56 -3.50 -4.83
CA SER A 55 4.17 -3.08 -4.91
C SER A 55 3.66 -3.34 -6.34
N TRP A 56 2.35 -3.18 -6.55
CA TRP A 56 1.72 -3.47 -7.84
C TRP A 56 0.74 -2.38 -8.22
N SER A 57 0.74 -1.94 -9.48
CA SER A 57 -0.42 -1.21 -10.02
C SER A 57 -1.15 -2.04 -11.05
N VAL A 58 -2.47 -1.92 -11.07
CA VAL A 58 -3.35 -2.52 -12.08
C VAL A 58 -4.17 -1.42 -12.71
N SER A 59 -4.07 -1.25 -14.02
CA SER A 59 -4.89 -0.32 -14.80
C SER A 59 -5.77 -1.06 -15.79
N SER A 60 -7.08 -0.83 -15.75
CA SER A 60 -8.06 -1.47 -16.62
C SER A 60 -9.33 -0.60 -16.74
N GLY A 61 -9.93 -0.54 -17.93
CA GLY A 61 -11.22 0.16 -18.12
C GLY A 61 -11.22 1.65 -17.73
N GLY A 62 -10.07 2.32 -17.82
CA GLY A 62 -9.92 3.72 -17.39
C GLY A 62 -9.85 3.93 -15.88
N LYS A 63 -9.69 2.85 -15.11
CA LYS A 63 -9.47 2.86 -13.66
C LYS A 63 -8.10 2.31 -13.30
N SER A 64 -7.56 2.75 -12.18
CA SER A 64 -6.27 2.26 -11.67
C SER A 64 -6.27 2.03 -10.16
N VAL A 65 -5.70 0.89 -9.74
CA VAL A 65 -5.51 0.52 -8.34
C VAL A 65 -4.02 0.31 -8.09
N TRP A 66 -3.52 0.79 -6.96
CA TRP A 66 -2.18 0.50 -6.46
C TRP A 66 -2.26 -0.33 -5.18
N PHE A 67 -1.49 -1.41 -5.12
CA PHE A 67 -1.34 -2.28 -3.96
C PHE A 67 0.08 -2.15 -3.43
N GLY A 68 0.24 -1.55 -2.25
CA GLY A 68 1.55 -1.23 -1.68
C GLY A 68 2.37 -2.44 -1.22
N GLY A 69 1.71 -3.58 -0.99
CA GLY A 69 2.33 -4.72 -0.32
C GLY A 69 2.76 -4.37 1.11
N ASP A 70 3.61 -5.21 1.70
CA ASP A 70 4.30 -4.86 2.94
C ASP A 70 5.42 -3.89 2.59
N THR A 71 5.47 -2.77 3.29
CA THR A 71 6.41 -1.70 2.96
C THR A 71 6.66 -0.78 4.13
N GLY A 72 7.90 -0.31 4.28
CA GLY A 72 8.29 0.80 5.13
C GLY A 72 8.21 2.13 4.39
N TYR A 73 8.50 3.21 5.10
CA TYR A 73 8.64 4.55 4.50
C TYR A 73 9.90 5.26 4.95
N ARG A 74 10.37 5.01 6.19
CA ARG A 74 11.48 5.72 6.84
C ARG A 74 12.35 4.77 7.65
N ALA A 75 13.57 5.18 7.96
CA ALA A 75 14.40 4.49 8.95
C ALA A 75 14.46 5.30 10.25
N VAL A 76 13.86 4.76 11.32
CA VAL A 76 13.75 5.40 12.63
C VAL A 76 14.77 4.77 13.57
N PRO A 77 15.62 5.55 14.26
CA PRO A 77 16.56 5.00 15.24
C PRO A 77 15.83 4.53 16.51
N SER A 78 16.56 3.90 17.43
CA SER A 78 16.03 3.62 18.77
C SER A 78 15.71 4.92 19.51
N LEU A 79 14.43 5.14 19.78
CA LEU A 79 13.93 6.26 20.56
C LEU A 79 13.40 5.79 21.92
N ALA A 80 13.36 6.71 22.89
CA ALA A 80 12.69 6.43 24.16
C ALA A 80 11.19 6.19 23.93
N LYS A 81 10.58 5.34 24.77
CA LYS A 81 9.16 5.01 24.64
C LYS A 81 8.29 6.26 24.74
N GLY A 82 7.37 6.43 23.78
CA GLY A 82 6.44 7.57 23.74
C GLY A 82 6.99 8.82 23.07
N VAL A 83 8.24 8.81 22.60
CA VAL A 83 8.76 9.87 21.73
C VAL A 83 8.08 9.79 20.36
N ASP A 84 7.62 10.92 19.85
CA ASP A 84 7.06 11.06 18.51
C ASP A 84 8.17 11.11 17.46
N ASP A 85 8.25 10.07 16.61
CA ASP A 85 9.23 9.96 15.53
C ASP A 85 8.92 10.84 14.30
N TYR A 86 7.77 11.53 14.32
CA TYR A 86 7.39 12.57 13.36
C TYR A 86 7.56 14.00 13.88
N GLY A 87 7.99 14.18 15.13
CA GLY A 87 8.28 15.50 15.68
C GLY A 87 9.45 16.21 14.96
N ASP A 88 9.51 17.55 15.10
CA ASP A 88 10.50 18.40 14.40
C ASP A 88 11.95 17.94 14.55
N ALA A 89 12.30 17.39 15.72
CA ALA A 89 13.62 16.84 16.01
C ALA A 89 14.04 15.71 15.04
N TYR A 90 13.07 15.02 14.43
CA TYR A 90 13.25 13.86 13.55
C TYR A 90 12.77 14.11 12.12
N ALA A 91 12.44 15.35 11.76
CA ALA A 91 12.05 15.73 10.40
C ALA A 91 13.15 15.44 9.37
N HIS A 92 14.41 15.40 9.80
CA HIS A 92 15.57 15.12 8.96
C HIS A 92 15.76 13.63 8.60
N LEU A 93 15.04 12.70 9.25
CA LEU A 93 15.23 11.27 8.98
C LEU A 93 14.79 10.94 7.55
N PRO A 94 15.57 10.11 6.82
CA PRO A 94 15.35 9.84 5.42
C PRO A 94 14.01 9.12 5.19
N VAL A 95 13.41 9.43 4.05
CA VAL A 95 12.20 8.77 3.54
C VAL A 95 12.52 8.03 2.24
N CYS A 96 11.74 7.01 1.91
CA CYS A 96 11.88 6.29 0.66
C CYS A 96 11.43 7.18 -0.53
N PRO A 97 12.33 7.53 -1.47
CA PRO A 97 11.95 8.37 -2.60
C PRO A 97 11.03 7.66 -3.59
N ALA A 98 11.03 6.32 -3.59
CA ALA A 98 10.35 5.52 -4.59
C ALA A 98 8.82 5.74 -4.63
N PHE A 99 8.17 6.06 -3.50
CA PHE A 99 6.73 6.33 -3.50
C PHE A 99 6.38 7.61 -4.24
N ARG A 100 7.23 8.64 -4.11
CA ARG A 100 7.09 9.88 -4.86
C ARG A 100 7.33 9.64 -6.35
N GLU A 101 8.35 8.86 -6.69
CA GLU A 101 8.61 8.44 -8.07
C GLU A 101 7.42 7.66 -8.66
N ILE A 102 6.79 6.77 -7.88
CA ILE A 102 5.57 6.06 -8.27
C ILE A 102 4.43 7.06 -8.57
N GLY A 103 4.19 8.04 -7.69
CA GLY A 103 3.16 9.05 -7.92
C GLY A 103 3.43 9.94 -9.12
N GLU A 104 4.70 10.29 -9.38
CA GLU A 104 5.11 11.12 -10.51
C GLU A 104 5.07 10.36 -11.85
N LEU A 105 5.44 9.08 -11.88
CA LEU A 105 5.61 8.29 -13.12
C LEU A 105 4.39 7.42 -13.48
N ARG A 106 3.55 7.08 -12.50
CA ARG A 106 2.46 6.11 -12.66
C ARG A 106 1.13 6.57 -12.05
N GLY A 107 1.18 7.45 -11.05
CA GLY A 107 0.00 8.08 -10.48
C GLY A 107 -0.63 9.15 -11.39
N PRO A 108 -1.77 9.73 -10.99
CA PRO A 108 -2.55 9.39 -9.80
C PRO A 108 -3.33 8.07 -9.95
N PHE A 109 -3.48 7.34 -8.84
CA PHE A 109 -4.30 6.11 -8.79
C PHE A 109 -5.70 6.40 -8.25
N ASP A 110 -6.73 5.69 -8.72
CA ASP A 110 -8.08 5.85 -8.18
C ASP A 110 -8.21 5.28 -6.76
N LEU A 111 -7.49 4.19 -6.46
CA LEU A 111 -7.48 3.55 -5.14
C LEU A 111 -6.08 3.03 -4.79
N GLY A 112 -5.59 3.37 -3.59
CA GLY A 112 -4.42 2.76 -2.97
C GLY A 112 -4.80 1.74 -1.89
N LEU A 113 -4.14 0.58 -1.85
CA LEU A 113 -4.23 -0.41 -0.78
C LEU A 113 -2.92 -0.36 0.01
N ILE A 114 -2.94 0.23 1.20
CA ILE A 114 -1.73 0.69 1.89
C ILE A 114 -1.66 0.05 3.28
N PRO A 115 -0.55 -0.61 3.67
CA PRO A 115 -0.43 -1.23 4.98
C PRO A 115 -0.44 -0.16 6.08
N ILE A 116 -1.09 -0.46 7.21
CA ILE A 116 -1.12 0.44 8.38
C ILE A 116 -0.69 -0.24 9.69
N GLY A 117 -0.42 -1.54 9.68
CA GLY A 117 -0.04 -2.33 10.86
C GLY A 117 1.35 -2.96 10.75
N ALA A 118 1.72 -3.74 11.76
CA ALA A 118 2.99 -4.44 11.89
C ALA A 118 4.23 -3.55 12.09
N TYR A 119 4.11 -2.46 12.86
CA TYR A 119 5.12 -1.39 12.89
C TYR A 119 5.91 -1.25 14.20
N GLU A 120 5.55 -1.92 15.30
CA GLU A 120 6.27 -1.82 16.59
C GLU A 120 7.23 -3.00 16.87
N PRO A 121 8.43 -2.77 17.44
CA PRO A 121 9.03 -1.47 17.73
C PRO A 121 9.56 -0.76 16.48
N ARG A 122 9.37 0.55 16.40
CA ARG A 122 9.76 1.39 15.25
C ARG A 122 11.23 1.22 14.82
N ALA A 123 12.14 1.11 15.79
CA ALA A 123 13.57 0.95 15.53
C ALA A 123 13.94 -0.31 14.74
N ILE A 124 13.07 -1.33 14.75
CA ILE A 124 13.26 -2.59 14.03
C ILE A 124 12.44 -2.59 12.75
N PHE A 125 11.18 -2.16 12.83
CA PHE A 125 10.21 -2.39 11.76
C PHE A 125 10.04 -1.22 10.81
N SER A 126 10.35 0.03 11.19
CA SER A 126 10.12 1.18 10.29
C SER A 126 10.75 1.05 8.89
N PRO A 127 11.94 0.41 8.72
CA PRO A 127 12.53 0.26 7.39
C PRO A 127 11.77 -0.74 6.49
N MET A 128 10.79 -1.46 7.01
CA MET A 128 10.08 -2.55 6.30
C MET A 128 8.56 -2.49 6.47
N HIS A 129 8.03 -1.83 7.50
CA HIS A 129 6.61 -1.70 7.79
C HIS A 129 6.26 -0.26 8.21
N ALA A 130 5.34 0.33 7.44
CA ALA A 130 4.79 1.64 7.64
C ALA A 130 3.87 1.65 8.86
N ASN A 131 4.06 2.63 9.76
CA ASN A 131 2.99 2.98 10.70
C ASN A 131 1.93 3.85 9.99
N PRO A 132 0.78 4.14 10.61
CA PRO A 132 -0.26 4.93 9.96
C PRO A 132 0.16 6.34 9.52
N PHE A 133 1.16 6.96 10.16
CA PHE A 133 1.72 8.24 9.72
C PHE A 133 2.55 8.09 8.45
N ASP A 134 3.39 7.06 8.38
CA ASP A 134 4.09 6.64 7.16
C ASP A 134 3.09 6.37 6.03
N SER A 135 2.02 5.63 6.31
CA SER A 135 0.99 5.27 5.32
C SER A 135 0.30 6.50 4.73
N VAL A 136 0.04 7.54 5.52
CA VAL A 136 -0.53 8.80 5.01
C VAL A 136 0.46 9.55 4.11
N ASN A 137 1.76 9.52 4.42
CA ASN A 137 2.76 10.09 3.51
C ASN A 137 2.88 9.27 2.21
N ILE A 138 2.85 7.93 2.28
CA ILE A 138 2.79 7.05 1.10
C ILE A 138 1.55 7.37 0.25
N PHE A 139 0.39 7.55 0.87
CA PHE A 139 -0.85 7.93 0.19
C PHE A 139 -0.70 9.21 -0.61
N LEU A 140 -0.08 10.24 -0.01
CA LEU A 140 0.20 11.51 -0.66
C LEU A 140 1.23 11.37 -1.78
N ASP A 141 2.37 10.73 -1.50
CA ASP A 141 3.49 10.59 -2.44
C ASP A 141 3.12 9.76 -3.68
N THR A 142 2.24 8.77 -3.53
CA THR A 142 1.73 7.96 -4.66
C THR A 142 0.59 8.63 -5.43
N HIS A 143 0.15 9.81 -5.00
CA HIS A 143 -0.98 10.54 -5.57
C HIS A 143 -2.27 9.70 -5.67
N CYS A 144 -2.52 8.82 -4.71
CA CYS A 144 -3.77 8.07 -4.65
C CYS A 144 -4.93 9.05 -4.37
N LYS A 145 -6.05 8.92 -5.09
CA LYS A 145 -7.25 9.74 -4.87
C LYS A 145 -8.00 9.31 -3.60
N ARG A 146 -8.09 7.99 -3.40
CA ARG A 146 -8.60 7.35 -2.18
C ARG A 146 -7.69 6.19 -1.79
N ALA A 147 -7.77 5.76 -0.54
CA ALA A 147 -7.04 4.60 -0.06
C ALA A 147 -7.84 3.75 0.94
N MET A 148 -7.45 2.47 1.03
CA MET A 148 -7.93 1.52 2.01
C MET A 148 -6.75 0.94 2.80
N GLY A 149 -6.86 1.00 4.13
CA GLY A 149 -5.87 0.47 5.06
C GLY A 149 -5.91 -1.05 5.12
N ILE A 150 -4.77 -1.68 4.85
CA ILE A 150 -4.58 -3.14 4.91
C ILE A 150 -3.55 -3.51 5.99
N HIS A 151 -3.25 -4.81 6.12
CA HIS A 151 -2.18 -5.32 7.00
C HIS A 151 -2.37 -5.02 8.50
N TRP A 152 -3.62 -4.92 8.97
CA TRP A 152 -3.94 -4.71 10.38
C TRP A 152 -5.13 -5.59 10.81
N GLY A 153 -5.36 -5.75 12.11
CA GLY A 153 -6.58 -6.35 12.65
C GLY A 153 -6.70 -7.88 12.57
N THR A 154 -5.79 -8.57 11.86
CA THR A 154 -5.92 -10.02 11.58
C THR A 154 -4.89 -10.88 12.32
N TRP A 155 -3.60 -10.51 12.28
CA TRP A 155 -2.52 -11.26 12.91
C TRP A 155 -1.70 -10.37 13.83
N VAL A 156 -1.27 -10.91 14.97
CA VAL A 156 -0.34 -10.22 15.88
C VAL A 156 1.08 -10.56 15.44
N LEU A 157 1.65 -9.72 14.58
CA LEU A 157 3.03 -9.87 14.06
C LEU A 157 4.07 -9.13 14.91
N THR A 158 3.62 -8.14 15.65
CA THR A 158 4.40 -7.11 16.36
C THR A 158 3.68 -6.71 17.64
N SER A 159 4.19 -5.72 18.36
CA SER A 159 3.76 -5.41 19.72
C SER A 159 2.70 -4.31 19.85
N GLU A 160 2.27 -3.66 18.77
CA GLU A 160 1.18 -2.68 18.84
C GLU A 160 -0.16 -3.34 19.21
N ALA A 161 -1.07 -2.56 19.78
CA ALA A 161 -2.42 -3.04 20.04
C ALA A 161 -3.16 -3.22 18.71
N VAL A 162 -3.85 -4.36 18.54
CA VAL A 162 -4.50 -4.78 17.28
C VAL A 162 -5.43 -3.72 16.67
N MET A 163 -6.12 -2.95 17.51
CA MET A 163 -7.09 -1.92 17.10
C MET A 163 -6.51 -0.48 17.15
N GLU A 164 -5.22 -0.33 17.41
CA GLU A 164 -4.52 0.96 17.35
C GLU A 164 -4.40 1.52 15.93
N PRO A 165 -4.08 0.72 14.89
CA PRO A 165 -3.78 1.25 13.56
C PRO A 165 -4.86 2.16 12.96
N PRO A 166 -6.18 1.81 12.98
CA PRO A 166 -7.21 2.71 12.46
C PRO A 166 -7.35 4.00 13.26
N ARG A 167 -7.08 3.98 14.57
CA ARG A 167 -7.14 5.18 15.42
C ARG A 167 -6.00 6.13 15.10
N LEU A 168 -4.79 5.60 14.91
CA LEU A 168 -3.64 6.38 14.49
C LEU A 168 -3.77 6.87 13.05
N LEU A 169 -4.40 6.11 12.15
CA LEU A 169 -4.68 6.55 10.79
C LEU A 169 -5.49 7.85 10.76
N ARG A 170 -6.58 7.93 11.55
CA ARG A 170 -7.37 9.16 11.68
C ARG A 170 -6.53 10.34 12.19
N ARG A 171 -5.69 10.11 13.20
CA ARG A 171 -4.77 11.13 13.72
C ARG A 171 -3.74 11.58 12.68
N ALA A 172 -3.20 10.65 11.90
CA ALA A 172 -2.25 10.94 10.84
C ALA A 172 -2.90 11.80 9.73
N LEU A 173 -4.12 11.45 9.29
CA LEU A 173 -4.89 12.24 8.35
C LEU A 173 -5.15 13.66 8.86
N ALA A 174 -5.63 13.79 10.10
CA ALA A 174 -5.87 15.07 10.75
C ALA A 174 -4.59 15.93 10.81
N SER A 175 -3.43 15.34 11.13
CA SER A 175 -2.15 16.06 11.18
C SER A 175 -1.70 16.63 9.83
N LYS A 176 -2.22 16.10 8.72
CA LYS A 176 -1.98 16.59 7.35
C LYS A 176 -3.10 17.48 6.82
N GLY A 177 -4.09 17.82 7.65
CA GLY A 177 -5.26 18.60 7.24
C GLY A 177 -6.19 17.86 6.28
N LEU A 178 -6.11 16.52 6.23
CA LEU A 178 -7.00 15.69 5.43
C LEU A 178 -8.25 15.28 6.24
N PRO A 179 -9.39 15.02 5.58
CA PRO A 179 -10.55 14.43 6.25
C PRO A 179 -10.17 13.13 6.98
N GLU A 180 -10.60 12.98 8.23
CA GLU A 180 -10.32 11.77 9.03
C GLU A 180 -11.04 10.52 8.49
N THR A 181 -12.01 10.69 7.59
CA THR A 181 -12.78 9.62 6.93
C THR A 181 -13.10 10.01 5.49
N GLY A 182 -13.30 9.02 4.62
CA GLY A 182 -13.77 9.18 3.24
C GLY A 182 -12.66 9.32 2.18
N VAL A 183 -11.41 9.53 2.62
CA VAL A 183 -10.23 9.67 1.74
C VAL A 183 -9.25 8.51 1.91
N PHE A 184 -9.01 8.06 3.14
CA PHE A 184 -8.18 6.90 3.43
C PHE A 184 -8.78 6.18 4.64
N ASP A 185 -9.57 5.16 4.35
CA ASP A 185 -10.38 4.47 5.36
C ASP A 185 -9.91 3.04 5.58
N VAL A 186 -10.55 2.37 6.55
CA VAL A 186 -10.47 0.93 6.71
C VAL A 186 -11.85 0.31 6.48
N CYS A 187 -11.85 -0.97 6.10
CA CYS A 187 -13.04 -1.81 6.01
C CYS A 187 -13.07 -2.82 7.16
N ASP A 188 -14.27 -3.18 7.59
CA ASP A 188 -14.45 -4.33 8.46
C ASP A 188 -14.13 -5.64 7.72
N ILE A 189 -13.79 -6.70 8.46
CA ILE A 189 -13.48 -8.00 7.86
C ILE A 189 -14.74 -8.54 7.16
N GLY A 190 -14.65 -8.68 5.84
CA GLY A 190 -15.76 -9.14 4.98
C GLY A 190 -16.63 -8.02 4.41
N GLU A 191 -16.37 -6.75 4.77
CA GLU A 191 -17.05 -5.60 4.16
C GLU A 191 -16.59 -5.39 2.70
N SER A 192 -17.49 -4.93 1.84
CA SER A 192 -17.20 -4.46 0.49
C SER A 192 -17.55 -2.98 0.37
N ARG A 193 -16.72 -2.21 -0.34
CA ARG A 193 -16.95 -0.79 -0.59
C ARG A 193 -16.77 -0.42 -2.06
N GLU A 194 -17.56 0.54 -2.47
CA GLU A 194 -17.42 1.19 -3.77
C GLU A 194 -16.53 2.42 -3.66
N PHE A 195 -15.60 2.55 -4.59
CA PHE A 195 -14.73 3.69 -4.75
C PHE A 195 -15.01 4.32 -6.13
#